data_AF-A0A8J6XR17-F1
#
_entry.id   AF-A0A8J6XR17-F1
#
_cell.length_a   1.000
_cell.length_b   1.000
_cell.length_c   1.000
_cell.angle_alpha   90.00
_cell.angle_beta   90.00
_cell.angle_gamma   90.00
#
_symmetry.space_group_name_H-M   'P 1'
#
loop_
_entity.id
_entity.type
_entity.pdbx_description
1 polymer ?
#
loop_
_entity_poly.entity_id
_entity_poly.type
_entity_poly.pdbx_seq_one_letter_code
_entity_poly.pdbx_strand_id
1 'polypeptide(L)'
;MVLRQGPAASTLFRSEAPAISRRWLTAGQSLLAGLLILLGGAAPFAAQRVDEVPAWVIYALASILLAAGLSTLWTVIKKNLFAATVLPAVGFAAAYLLVASVVLPMADAFKSSRAFAEVIAVQTVESRAAGHEVLAFDLGNLPIHYAFYTNGIYTIETNDSSNLARHLDQEARVWAVANAKRLDELPPGIREKVEIVATTHASRRDVALIANHLPVQ
;
A
#
# COMPACT_ATOMS: atom_id res chain seq x y z
N MET A 1 -34.56 -66.76 -13.40
CA MET A 1 -33.36 -66.01 -12.99
C MET A 1 -33.81 -64.63 -12.54
N VAL A 2 -34.01 -64.44 -11.23
CA VAL A 2 -34.61 -63.24 -10.64
C VAL A 2 -33.50 -62.43 -9.98
N LEU A 3 -33.21 -61.24 -10.51
CA LEU A 3 -32.23 -60.31 -9.95
C LEU A 3 -32.84 -59.60 -8.74
N ARG A 4 -32.31 -59.91 -7.55
CA ARG A 4 -32.69 -59.31 -6.27
C ARG A 4 -32.00 -57.95 -6.15
N GLN A 5 -32.76 -56.84 -6.26
CA GLN A 5 -32.26 -55.52 -5.89
C GLN A 5 -32.13 -55.45 -4.36
N GLY A 6 -30.89 -55.30 -3.88
CA GLY A 6 -30.58 -55.11 -2.46
C GLY A 6 -30.87 -53.67 -2.01
N PRO A 7 -31.41 -53.46 -0.80
CA PRO A 7 -31.77 -52.14 -0.32
C PRO A 7 -30.55 -51.34 0.18
N ALA A 8 -30.46 -50.10 -0.31
CA ALA A 8 -30.12 -48.88 0.42
C ALA A 8 -28.85 -48.89 1.30
N ALA A 9 -27.72 -48.51 0.70
CA ALA A 9 -26.54 -47.99 1.41
C ALA A 9 -26.58 -46.44 1.46
N SER A 10 -27.62 -45.84 2.07
CA SER A 10 -27.77 -44.37 2.14
C SER A 10 -27.74 -43.76 3.54
N THR A 11 -27.41 -44.53 4.58
CA THR A 11 -27.53 -44.08 5.98
C THR A 11 -26.21 -43.84 6.74
N LEU A 12 -25.04 -44.04 6.14
CA LEU A 12 -23.76 -44.02 6.87
C LEU A 12 -23.05 -42.66 6.98
N PHE A 13 -23.63 -41.56 6.49
CA PHE A 13 -23.05 -40.21 6.61
C PHE A 13 -23.97 -39.20 7.30
N ARG A 14 -24.82 -39.65 8.24
CA ARG A 14 -25.41 -38.71 9.20
C ARG A 14 -24.36 -38.47 10.30
N SER A 15 -23.32 -37.71 9.97
CA SER A 15 -22.38 -37.19 10.96
C SER A 15 -23.19 -36.38 11.96
N GLU A 16 -23.29 -36.88 13.20
CA GLU A 16 -23.76 -36.10 14.33
C GLU A 16 -22.80 -34.94 14.52
N ALA A 17 -23.03 -33.84 13.79
CA ALA A 17 -22.33 -32.60 14.04
C ALA A 17 -22.58 -32.27 15.52
N PRO A 18 -21.53 -32.08 16.34
CA PRO A 18 -21.70 -31.83 17.76
C PRO A 18 -22.65 -30.65 17.93
N ALA A 19 -23.74 -30.87 18.66
CA ALA A 19 -24.75 -29.85 18.89
C ALA A 19 -24.11 -28.70 19.67
N ILE A 20 -23.60 -27.70 18.96
CA ILE A 20 -23.06 -26.48 19.57
C ILE A 20 -24.21 -25.87 20.38
N SER A 21 -24.04 -25.84 21.69
CA SER A 21 -25.07 -25.29 22.57
C SER A 21 -25.26 -23.81 22.23
N ARG A 22 -26.52 -23.33 22.24
CA ARG A 22 -26.84 -21.92 21.94
C ARG A 22 -26.01 -20.92 22.75
N ARG A 23 -25.55 -21.32 23.94
CA ARG A 23 -24.69 -20.54 24.84
C ARG A 23 -23.32 -20.24 24.21
N TRP A 24 -22.70 -21.23 23.57
CA TRP A 24 -21.41 -21.05 22.90
C TRP A 24 -21.52 -20.11 21.71
N LEU A 25 -22.60 -20.20 20.93
CA LEU A 25 -22.82 -19.31 19.80
C LEU A 25 -23.04 -17.86 20.24
N THR A 26 -23.81 -17.63 21.31
CA THR A 26 -23.97 -16.27 21.87
C THR A 26 -22.68 -15.70 22.46
N ALA A 27 -21.87 -16.54 23.11
CA ALA A 27 -20.59 -16.11 23.67
C ALA A 27 -19.61 -15.70 22.56
N GLY A 28 -19.49 -16.51 21.51
CA GLY A 28 -18.65 -16.20 20.35
C GLY A 28 -19.05 -14.91 19.65
N GLN A 29 -20.36 -14.70 19.41
CA GLN A 29 -20.84 -13.48 18.78
C GLN A 29 -20.66 -12.24 19.68
N SER A 30 -20.77 -12.39 21.00
CA SER A 30 -20.51 -11.30 21.95
C SER A 30 -19.03 -10.91 21.96
N LEU A 31 -18.12 -11.89 21.93
CA LEU A 31 -16.68 -11.66 21.84
C LEU A 31 -16.35 -10.91 20.54
N LEU A 32 -16.88 -11.37 19.40
CA LEU A 32 -16.66 -10.74 18.10
C LEU A 32 -17.19 -9.31 18.08
N ALA A 33 -18.40 -9.08 18.59
CA ALA A 33 -18.96 -7.73 18.71
C ALA A 33 -18.09 -6.81 19.56
N GLY A 34 -17.62 -7.30 20.72
CA GLY A 34 -16.71 -6.55 21.58
C GLY A 34 -15.40 -6.18 20.87
N LEU A 35 -14.80 -7.11 20.12
CA LEU A 35 -13.57 -6.85 19.35
C LEU A 35 -13.79 -5.77 18.28
N LEU A 36 -14.89 -5.85 17.52
CA LEU A 36 -15.22 -4.86 16.50
C LEU A 36 -15.42 -3.46 17.12
N ILE A 37 -16.10 -3.39 18.27
CA ILE A 37 -16.28 -2.13 19.02
C ILE A 37 -14.93 -1.57 19.47
N LEU A 38 -14.06 -2.41 20.04
CA LEU A 38 -12.73 -1.99 20.50
C LEU A 38 -11.86 -1.49 19.34
N LEU A 39 -11.83 -2.21 18.21
CA LEU A 39 -11.08 -1.78 17.03
C LEU A 39 -11.60 -0.46 16.47
N GLY A 40 -12.92 -0.31 16.36
CA GLY A 40 -13.54 0.93 15.92
C GLY A 40 -13.29 2.10 16.90
N GLY A 41 -13.33 1.85 18.20
CA GLY A 41 -13.04 2.84 19.24
C GLY A 41 -11.55 3.22 19.34
N ALA A 42 -10.64 2.32 18.95
CA ALA A 42 -9.20 2.57 18.92
C ALA A 42 -8.74 3.38 17.71
N ALA A 43 -9.57 3.46 16.65
CA ALA A 43 -9.20 4.10 15.38
C ALA A 43 -8.78 5.58 15.48
N PRO A 44 -9.38 6.45 16.33
CA PRO A 44 -8.92 7.83 16.48
C PRO A 44 -7.47 7.93 16.98
N PHE A 45 -7.02 7.00 17.80
CA PHE A 45 -5.62 6.95 18.27
C PHE A 45 -4.66 6.49 17.18
N ALA A 46 -5.12 5.61 16.29
CA ALA A 46 -4.36 5.22 15.10
C ALA A 46 -4.27 6.36 14.09
N ALA A 47 -5.34 7.14 13.91
CA ALA A 47 -5.37 8.29 12.99
C ALA A 47 -4.33 9.37 13.31
N GLN A 48 -3.94 9.50 14.58
CA GLN A 48 -2.89 10.45 15.00
C GLN A 48 -1.47 9.99 14.66
N ARG A 49 -1.29 8.75 14.20
CA ARG A 49 0.04 8.14 13.97
C ARG A 49 0.34 7.82 12.50
N VAL A 50 -0.61 8.09 11.60
CA VAL A 50 -0.51 7.74 10.19
C VAL A 50 -0.70 9.00 9.36
N ASP A 51 0.39 9.52 8.81
CA ASP A 51 0.38 10.73 7.98
C ASP A 51 -0.03 10.41 6.54
N GLU A 52 0.13 9.15 6.11
CA GLU A 52 -0.07 8.73 4.73
C GLU A 52 -1.55 8.45 4.37
N VAL A 53 -2.43 8.33 5.37
CA VAL A 53 -3.85 8.00 5.16
C VAL A 53 -4.71 9.14 5.69
N PRO A 54 -5.60 9.74 4.87
CA PRO A 54 -6.48 10.79 5.35
C PRO A 54 -7.35 10.32 6.52
N ALA A 55 -7.50 11.20 7.51
CA ALA A 55 -8.25 10.88 8.73
C ALA A 55 -9.67 10.39 8.46
N TRP A 56 -10.33 10.91 7.42
CA TRP A 56 -11.69 10.50 7.05
C TRP A 56 -11.79 9.00 6.67
N VAL A 57 -10.75 8.43 6.05
CA VAL A 57 -10.73 7.00 5.68
C VAL A 57 -10.69 6.14 6.94
N ILE A 58 -9.88 6.56 7.93
CA ILE A 58 -9.75 5.89 9.21
C ILE A 58 -11.06 5.99 9.98
N TYR A 59 -11.70 7.17 10.00
CA TYR A 59 -13.01 7.35 10.62
C TYR A 59 -14.12 6.56 9.92
N ALA A 60 -14.07 6.41 8.60
CA ALA A 60 -15.00 5.59 7.85
C ALA A 60 -14.88 4.11 8.22
N LEU A 61 -13.65 3.56 8.26
CA LEU A 61 -13.40 2.19 8.72
C LEU A 61 -13.83 2.00 10.18
N ALA A 62 -13.50 2.95 11.05
CA ALA A 62 -13.91 2.96 12.45
C ALA A 62 -15.42 2.87 12.59
N SER A 63 -16.14 3.70 11.82
CA SER A 63 -17.60 3.75 11.85
C SER A 63 -18.23 2.45 11.37
N ILE A 64 -17.67 1.82 10.32
CA ILE A 64 -18.13 0.52 9.83
C ILE A 64 -17.94 -0.55 10.91
N LEU A 65 -16.77 -0.62 11.55
CA LEU A 65 -16.48 -1.60 12.60
C LEU A 65 -17.34 -1.37 13.85
N LEU A 66 -17.51 -0.12 14.29
CA LEU A 66 -18.39 0.23 15.40
C LEU A 66 -19.84 -0.14 15.10
N ALA A 67 -20.35 0.23 13.93
CA ALA A 67 -21.73 -0.05 13.54
C ALA A 67 -21.98 -1.56 13.45
N ALA A 68 -21.05 -2.33 12.87
CA ALA A 68 -21.14 -3.77 12.82
C ALA A 68 -21.11 -4.40 14.22
N GLY A 69 -20.18 -3.99 15.07
CA GLY A 69 -20.06 -4.48 16.44
C GLY A 69 -21.29 -4.18 17.31
N LEU A 70 -21.78 -2.94 17.30
CA LEU A 70 -22.98 -2.53 18.03
C LEU A 70 -24.23 -3.26 17.53
N SER A 71 -24.39 -3.41 16.21
CA SER A 71 -25.54 -4.10 15.62
C SER A 71 -25.52 -5.60 15.95
N THR A 72 -24.35 -6.24 15.93
CA THR A 72 -24.19 -7.64 16.35
C THR A 72 -24.52 -7.81 17.83
N LEU A 73 -23.99 -6.93 18.70
CA LEU A 73 -24.31 -6.99 20.13
C LEU A 73 -25.81 -6.83 20.39
N TRP A 74 -26.45 -5.88 19.71
CA TRP A 74 -27.89 -5.65 19.80
C TRP A 74 -28.71 -6.87 19.38
N THR A 75 -28.34 -7.52 18.28
CA THR A 75 -29.05 -8.71 17.79
C THR A 75 -28.84 -9.94 18.68
N VAL A 76 -27.67 -10.08 19.32
CA VAL A 76 -27.44 -11.07 20.38
C VAL A 76 -28.36 -10.82 21.57
N ILE A 77 -28.49 -9.57 22.04
CA ILE A 77 -29.40 -9.20 23.14
C ILE A 77 -30.86 -9.54 22.78
N LYS A 78 -31.26 -9.28 21.53
CA LYS A 78 -32.59 -9.64 21.00
C LYS A 78 -32.79 -11.13 20.72
N LYS A 79 -31.77 -11.97 20.97
CA LYS A 79 -31.76 -13.42 20.70
C LYS A 79 -32.01 -13.77 19.21
N ASN A 80 -31.77 -12.83 18.30
CA ASN A 80 -31.85 -13.08 16.86
C ASN A 80 -30.50 -13.58 16.33
N LEU A 81 -30.26 -14.89 16.50
CA LEU A 81 -28.96 -15.50 16.20
C LEU A 81 -28.60 -15.48 14.71
N PHE A 82 -29.61 -15.49 13.84
CA PHE A 82 -29.38 -15.38 12.39
C PHE A 82 -28.82 -14.01 12.06
N ALA A 83 -29.48 -12.93 12.52
CA ALA A 83 -28.99 -11.57 12.30
C ALA A 83 -27.63 -11.32 12.96
N ALA A 84 -27.41 -11.88 14.17
CA ALA A 84 -26.11 -11.81 14.84
C ALA A 84 -24.98 -12.50 14.06
N THR A 85 -25.30 -13.47 13.19
CA THR A 85 -24.31 -14.13 12.33
C THR A 85 -24.08 -13.36 11.03
N VAL A 86 -25.13 -12.76 10.46
CA VAL A 86 -25.05 -12.04 9.18
C VAL A 86 -24.41 -10.65 9.33
N LEU A 87 -24.72 -9.92 10.39
CA LEU A 87 -24.25 -8.54 10.58
C LEU A 87 -22.72 -8.39 10.63
N PRO A 88 -21.95 -9.25 11.33
CA PRO A 88 -20.49 -9.21 11.25
C PRO A 88 -19.99 -9.44 9.83
N ALA A 89 -20.56 -10.40 9.10
CA ALA A 89 -20.15 -10.71 7.73
C ALA A 89 -20.38 -9.51 6.79
N VAL A 90 -21.52 -8.84 6.92
CA VAL A 90 -21.81 -7.59 6.18
C VAL A 90 -20.83 -6.49 6.57
N GLY A 91 -20.53 -6.33 7.86
CA GLY A 91 -19.53 -5.36 8.34
C GLY A 91 -18.14 -5.61 7.77
N PHE A 92 -17.68 -6.87 7.76
CA PHE A 92 -16.41 -7.25 7.15
C PHE A 92 -16.40 -7.03 5.63
N ALA A 93 -17.48 -7.37 4.93
CA ALA A 93 -17.59 -7.12 3.49
C ALA A 93 -17.52 -5.62 3.18
N ALA A 94 -18.22 -4.78 3.95
CA ALA A 94 -18.16 -3.33 3.80
C ALA A 94 -16.76 -2.76 4.08
N ALA A 95 -16.11 -3.22 5.16
CA ALA A 95 -14.74 -2.82 5.49
C ALA A 95 -13.76 -3.26 4.39
N TYR A 96 -13.88 -4.49 3.90
CA TYR A 96 -13.06 -5.01 2.80
C TYR A 96 -13.24 -4.19 1.53
N LEU A 97 -14.49 -3.88 1.14
CA LEU A 97 -14.76 -3.06 -0.04
C LEU A 97 -14.16 -1.66 0.10
N LEU A 98 -14.27 -1.04 1.28
CA LEU A 98 -13.63 0.26 1.53
C LEU A 98 -12.11 0.18 1.44
N VAL A 99 -11.49 -0.86 2.00
CA VAL A 99 -10.04 -1.08 1.89
C VAL A 99 -9.63 -1.28 0.43
N ALA A 100 -10.33 -2.13 -0.32
CA ALA A 100 -9.99 -2.46 -1.69
C ALA A 100 -10.21 -1.29 -2.66
N SER A 101 -11.25 -0.48 -2.44
CA SER A 101 -11.61 0.62 -3.35
C SER A 101 -10.96 1.95 -3.02
N VAL A 102 -10.58 2.18 -1.76
CA VAL A 102 -10.02 3.46 -1.29
C VAL A 102 -8.61 3.27 -0.75
N VAL A 103 -8.43 2.43 0.27
CA VAL A 103 -7.15 2.33 0.98
C VAL A 103 -6.04 1.79 0.08
N LEU A 104 -6.30 0.71 -0.67
CA LEU A 104 -5.29 0.11 -1.54
C LEU A 104 -4.89 1.03 -2.69
N PRO A 105 -5.82 1.63 -3.48
CA PRO A 105 -5.43 2.60 -4.51
C PRO A 105 -4.66 3.80 -3.97
N MET A 106 -5.03 4.29 -2.78
CA MET A 106 -4.28 5.35 -2.12
C MET A 106 -2.88 4.90 -1.70
N ALA A 107 -2.77 3.71 -1.10
CA ALA A 107 -1.48 3.14 -0.73
C ALA A 107 -0.61 2.89 -1.96
N ASP A 108 -1.20 2.49 -3.09
CA ASP A 108 -0.49 2.35 -4.36
C ASP A 108 0.05 3.71 -4.82
N ALA A 109 -0.68 4.81 -4.70
CA ALA A 109 -0.17 6.14 -5.07
C ALA A 109 1.10 6.53 -4.28
N PHE A 110 1.20 6.17 -3.00
CA PHE A 110 2.35 6.52 -2.15
C PHE A 110 3.47 5.48 -2.13
N LYS A 111 3.14 4.19 -2.29
CA LYS A 111 4.12 3.09 -2.27
C LYS A 111 4.61 2.72 -3.66
N SER A 112 3.80 2.91 -4.68
CA SER A 112 4.19 2.62 -6.06
C SER A 112 5.01 3.77 -6.59
N SER A 113 6.31 3.52 -6.76
CA SER A 113 7.20 4.40 -7.51
C SER A 113 6.89 4.44 -9.01
N ARG A 114 5.84 3.75 -9.48
CA ARG A 114 5.53 3.57 -10.91
C ARG A 114 5.42 4.88 -11.68
N ALA A 115 4.62 5.84 -11.22
CA ALA A 115 4.43 7.10 -11.94
C ALA A 115 5.75 7.87 -12.06
N PHE A 116 6.54 7.90 -10.98
CA PHE A 116 7.84 8.55 -10.99
C PHE A 116 8.88 7.78 -11.82
N ALA A 117 8.83 6.45 -11.79
CA ALA A 117 9.65 5.58 -12.64
C ALA A 117 9.36 5.81 -14.12
N GLU A 118 8.10 5.99 -14.52
CA GLU A 118 7.74 6.33 -15.89
C GLU A 118 8.36 7.67 -16.31
N VAL A 119 8.33 8.67 -15.42
CA VAL A 119 9.02 9.95 -15.67
C VAL A 119 10.53 9.74 -15.83
N ILE A 120 11.18 8.95 -14.97
CA ILE A 120 12.60 8.59 -15.13
C ILE A 120 12.83 7.94 -16.50
N ALA A 121 12.01 6.96 -16.89
CA ALA A 121 12.18 6.23 -18.13
C ALA A 121 12.09 7.13 -19.37
N VAL A 122 11.08 8.02 -19.40
CA VAL A 122 10.84 8.97 -20.49
C VAL A 122 11.95 10.01 -20.55
N GLN A 123 12.26 10.67 -19.44
CA GLN A 123 13.19 11.80 -19.43
C GLN A 123 14.64 11.37 -19.69
N THR A 124 15.03 10.18 -19.24
CA THR A 124 16.40 9.69 -19.41
C THR A 124 16.64 8.97 -20.73
N VAL A 125 15.64 8.81 -21.60
CA VAL A 125 15.74 7.95 -22.80
C VAL A 125 16.87 8.38 -23.74
N GLU A 126 16.99 9.67 -24.04
CA GLU A 126 18.01 10.19 -24.96
C GLU A 126 19.42 10.08 -24.36
N SER A 127 19.57 10.45 -23.09
CA SER A 127 20.84 10.37 -22.37
C SER A 127 21.33 8.91 -22.28
N ARG A 128 20.43 7.97 -21.99
CA ARG A 128 20.73 6.53 -21.99
C ARG A 128 21.05 6.00 -23.38
N ALA A 129 20.35 6.47 -24.42
CA ALA A 129 20.65 6.10 -25.81
C ALA A 129 22.04 6.57 -26.25
N ALA A 130 22.52 7.69 -25.70
CA ALA A 130 23.89 8.18 -25.87
C ALA A 130 24.93 7.46 -24.99
N GLY A 131 24.52 6.47 -24.19
CA GLY A 131 25.41 5.68 -23.33
C GLY A 131 25.70 6.30 -21.97
N HIS A 132 25.00 7.35 -21.57
CA HIS A 132 25.18 7.94 -20.25
C HIS A 132 24.43 7.16 -19.18
N GLU A 133 25.08 7.03 -18.03
CA GLU A 133 24.51 6.40 -16.85
C GLU A 133 23.51 7.33 -16.15
N VAL A 134 22.50 6.74 -15.51
CA VAL A 134 21.60 7.46 -14.60
C VAL A 134 22.05 7.16 -13.18
N LEU A 135 22.43 8.18 -12.43
CA LEU A 135 22.97 8.01 -11.08
C LEU A 135 21.85 8.03 -10.03
N ALA A 136 21.91 7.19 -9.01
CA ALA A 136 21.00 7.19 -7.87
C ALA A 136 21.73 7.65 -6.61
N PHE A 137 21.36 8.82 -6.07
CA PHE A 137 22.02 9.43 -4.93
C PHE A 137 21.18 9.33 -3.65
N ASP A 138 21.68 8.55 -2.68
CA ASP A 138 21.10 8.41 -1.34
C ASP A 138 19.63 7.92 -1.31
N LEU A 139 19.32 6.93 -2.15
CA LEU A 139 17.93 6.47 -2.32
C LEU A 139 17.59 5.17 -1.57
N GLY A 140 18.57 4.56 -0.88
CA GLY A 140 18.39 3.27 -0.21
C GLY A 140 17.98 2.18 -1.22
N ASN A 141 16.84 1.53 -1.00
CA ASN A 141 16.35 0.44 -1.85
C ASN A 141 15.47 0.89 -3.02
N LEU A 142 15.16 2.19 -3.15
CA LEU A 142 14.32 2.72 -4.23
C LEU A 142 14.82 2.40 -5.66
N PRO A 143 16.14 2.37 -5.94
CA PRO A 143 16.66 1.96 -7.26
C PRO A 143 16.13 0.60 -7.74
N ILE A 144 16.01 -0.38 -6.85
CA ILE A 144 15.46 -1.71 -7.18
C ILE A 144 14.00 -1.58 -7.65
N HIS A 145 13.21 -0.74 -6.97
CA HIS A 145 11.82 -0.50 -7.36
C HIS A 145 11.72 0.26 -8.69
N TYR A 146 12.58 1.24 -8.93
CA TYR A 146 12.61 1.94 -10.21
C TYR A 146 13.00 1.01 -11.35
N ALA A 147 14.03 0.17 -11.18
CA ALA A 147 14.42 -0.82 -12.19
C ALA A 147 13.26 -1.73 -12.60
N PHE A 148 12.43 -2.15 -11.63
CA PHE A 148 11.23 -2.96 -11.90
C PHE A 148 10.21 -2.22 -12.77
N TYR A 149 9.91 -0.94 -12.49
CA TYR A 149 8.89 -0.17 -13.21
C TYR A 149 9.38 0.51 -14.49
N THR A 150 10.68 0.64 -14.67
CA THR A 150 11.30 1.25 -15.86
C THR A 150 11.68 0.25 -16.95
N ASN A 151 11.22 -1.00 -16.84
CA ASN A 151 11.65 -2.11 -17.70
C ASN A 151 13.17 -2.33 -17.68
N GLY A 152 13.81 -2.21 -16.52
CA GLY A 152 15.21 -2.56 -16.31
C GLY A 152 16.21 -1.42 -16.46
N ILE A 153 15.83 -0.15 -16.21
CA ILE A 153 16.83 0.91 -16.05
C ILE A 153 17.55 0.69 -14.72
N TYR A 154 18.81 0.28 -14.80
CA TYR A 154 19.69 0.16 -13.64
C TYR A 154 20.43 1.47 -13.44
N THR A 155 20.27 2.06 -12.26
CA THR A 155 21.00 3.25 -11.85
C THR A 155 22.31 2.88 -11.16
N ILE A 156 23.32 3.74 -11.27
CA ILE A 156 24.55 3.61 -10.48
C ILE A 156 24.34 4.27 -9.12
N GLU A 157 24.35 3.46 -8.05
CA GLU A 157 24.09 3.95 -6.70
C GLU A 157 25.32 4.61 -6.07
N THR A 158 25.12 5.74 -5.39
CA THR A 158 26.14 6.38 -4.57
C THR A 158 25.53 7.15 -3.41
N ASN A 159 26.27 7.27 -2.32
CA ASN A 159 25.90 8.09 -1.15
C ASN A 159 26.85 9.28 -0.94
N ASP A 160 27.86 9.41 -1.80
CA ASP A 160 28.87 10.47 -1.76
C ASP A 160 28.47 11.62 -2.69
N SER A 161 28.27 12.80 -2.10
CA SER A 161 27.87 14.01 -2.83
C SER A 161 28.94 14.46 -3.83
N SER A 162 30.20 14.09 -3.63
CA SER A 162 31.30 14.38 -4.56
C SER A 162 31.15 13.59 -5.87
N ASN A 163 30.65 12.36 -5.80
CA ASN A 163 30.37 11.55 -6.99
C ASN A 163 29.17 12.11 -7.76
N LEU A 164 28.12 12.54 -7.05
CA LEU A 164 26.99 13.22 -7.68
C LEU A 164 27.44 14.52 -8.37
N ALA A 165 28.25 15.34 -7.69
CA ALA A 165 28.77 16.58 -8.25
C ALA A 165 29.62 16.33 -9.52
N ARG A 166 30.53 15.34 -9.47
CA ARG A 166 31.34 14.95 -10.63
C ARG A 166 30.49 14.47 -11.79
N HIS A 167 29.44 13.69 -11.51
CA HIS A 167 28.50 13.24 -12.52
C HIS A 167 27.81 14.42 -13.19
N LEU A 168 27.30 15.38 -12.41
CA LEU A 168 26.57 16.54 -12.90
C LEU A 168 27.46 17.59 -13.60
N ASP A 169 28.77 17.62 -13.37
CA ASP A 169 29.67 18.59 -14.02
C ASP A 169 30.09 18.18 -15.45
N GLN A 170 29.52 17.11 -15.99
CA GLN A 170 29.76 16.69 -17.39
C GLN A 170 29.20 17.72 -18.39
N GLU A 171 29.85 17.85 -19.55
CA GLU A 171 29.34 18.70 -20.64
C GLU A 171 28.06 18.15 -21.27
N ALA A 172 27.90 16.82 -21.29
CA ALA A 172 26.68 16.17 -21.77
C ALA A 172 25.52 16.37 -20.80
N ARG A 173 24.29 16.30 -21.31
CA ARG A 173 23.08 16.29 -20.46
C ARG A 173 22.94 14.92 -19.80
N VAL A 174 23.21 14.87 -18.50
CA VAL A 174 23.14 13.66 -17.68
C VAL A 174 22.06 13.79 -16.60
N TRP A 175 21.63 12.63 -16.11
CA TRP A 175 20.51 12.54 -15.17
C TRP A 175 20.94 11.87 -13.87
N ALA A 176 20.34 12.33 -12.78
CA ALA A 176 20.40 11.64 -11.50
C ALA A 176 19.03 11.62 -10.83
N VAL A 177 18.75 10.55 -10.10
CA VAL A 177 17.65 10.47 -9.15
C VAL A 177 18.27 10.66 -7.77
N ALA A 178 17.84 11.65 -7.01
CA ALA A 178 18.54 12.09 -5.81
C ALA A 178 17.59 12.33 -4.64
N ASN A 179 18.07 12.11 -3.42
CA ASN A 179 17.39 12.59 -2.22
C ASN A 179 17.42 14.12 -2.19
N ALA A 180 16.24 14.73 -2.35
CA ALA A 180 16.08 16.18 -2.47
C ALA A 180 16.65 16.93 -1.25
N LYS A 181 16.54 16.35 -0.04
CA LYS A 181 17.05 16.96 1.20
C LYS A 181 18.57 17.08 1.26
N ARG A 182 19.28 16.28 0.47
CA ARG A 182 20.76 16.26 0.44
C ARG A 182 21.33 17.03 -0.74
N LEU A 183 20.51 17.62 -1.59
CA LEU A 183 20.99 18.46 -2.70
C LEU A 183 21.74 19.71 -2.19
N ASP A 184 21.46 20.15 -0.95
CA ASP A 184 22.19 21.23 -0.31
C ASP A 184 23.64 20.89 0.07
N GLU A 185 24.05 19.63 -0.08
CA GLU A 185 25.45 19.22 0.06
C GLU A 185 26.26 19.46 -1.22
N LEU A 186 25.60 19.71 -2.36
CA LEU A 186 26.29 19.99 -3.62
C LEU A 186 27.01 21.34 -3.57
N PRO A 187 28.21 21.45 -4.20
CA PRO A 187 28.89 22.72 -4.36
C PRO A 187 27.96 23.77 -5.02
N PRO A 188 28.01 25.05 -4.61
CA PRO A 188 27.10 26.09 -5.12
C PRO A 188 27.08 26.18 -6.65
N GLY A 189 28.25 26.14 -7.29
CA GLY A 189 28.35 26.21 -8.75
C GLY A 189 27.76 25.02 -9.50
N ILE A 190 27.57 23.86 -8.85
CA ILE A 190 26.82 22.73 -9.43
C ILE A 190 25.33 22.90 -9.15
N ARG A 191 24.97 23.29 -7.93
CA ARG A 191 23.56 23.49 -7.53
C ARG A 191 22.84 24.49 -8.43
N GLU A 192 23.53 25.56 -8.84
CA GLU A 192 22.99 26.57 -9.76
C GLU A 192 22.73 26.04 -11.18
N LYS A 193 23.44 24.99 -11.60
CA LYS A 193 23.26 24.33 -12.90
C LYS A 193 22.19 23.24 -12.86
N VAL A 194 21.85 22.76 -11.66
CA VAL A 194 20.92 21.63 -11.50
C VAL A 194 19.48 22.07 -11.74
N GLU A 195 18.81 21.39 -12.65
CA GLU A 195 17.38 21.48 -12.87
C GLU A 195 16.67 20.34 -12.14
N ILE A 196 15.64 20.66 -11.37
CA ILE A 196 14.71 19.66 -10.80
C ILE A 196 13.57 19.46 -11.79
N VAL A 197 13.57 18.32 -12.47
CA VAL A 197 12.60 18.01 -13.52
C VAL A 197 11.31 17.42 -12.95
N ALA A 198 11.43 16.59 -11.91
CA ALA A 198 10.29 16.03 -11.22
C ALA A 198 10.62 15.70 -9.76
N THR A 199 9.62 15.75 -8.89
CA THR A 199 9.74 15.37 -7.48
C THR A 199 8.65 14.39 -7.08
N THR A 200 8.96 13.49 -6.16
CA THR A 200 7.98 12.63 -5.52
C THR A 200 8.34 12.39 -4.06
N HIS A 201 7.36 11.95 -3.27
CA HIS A 201 7.60 11.44 -1.93
C HIS A 201 7.41 9.92 -1.95
N ALA A 202 8.49 9.17 -1.79
CA ALA A 202 8.47 7.70 -1.87
C ALA A 202 9.34 7.10 -0.77
N SER A 203 8.82 6.06 -0.10
CA SER A 203 9.55 5.35 0.98
C SER A 203 10.12 6.30 2.04
N ARG A 204 9.31 7.29 2.46
CA ARG A 204 9.65 8.34 3.45
C ARG A 204 10.80 9.26 3.03
N ARG A 205 11.10 9.34 1.75
CA ARG A 205 12.13 10.23 1.19
C ARG A 205 11.51 11.17 0.17
N ASP A 206 12.00 12.39 0.16
CA ASP A 206 11.75 13.34 -0.91
C ASP A 206 12.76 13.06 -2.01
N VAL A 207 12.28 12.63 -3.16
CA VAL A 207 13.10 12.19 -4.29
C VAL A 207 12.92 13.16 -5.43
N ALA A 208 14.01 13.57 -6.04
CA ALA A 208 14.05 14.44 -7.20
C ALA A 208 14.72 13.73 -8.37
N LEU A 209 14.13 13.84 -9.56
CA LEU A 209 14.83 13.59 -10.82
C LEU A 209 15.45 14.92 -11.23
N ILE A 210 16.76 14.92 -11.39
CA ILE A 210 17.55 16.10 -11.67
C ILE A 210 18.39 15.93 -12.94
N ALA A 211 18.65 17.04 -13.61
CA ALA A 211 19.56 17.15 -14.76
C ALA A 211 20.56 18.29 -14.55
N ASN A 212 21.71 18.25 -15.22
CA ASN A 212 22.74 19.29 -15.13
C ASN A 212 22.59 20.44 -16.14
N HIS A 213 21.67 20.32 -17.11
CA HIS A 213 21.42 21.33 -18.13
C HIS A 213 19.92 21.46 -18.43
N LEU A 214 19.49 22.71 -18.66
CA LEU A 214 18.17 23.03 -19.20
C LEU A 214 18.01 22.41 -20.60
N PRO A 215 16.79 21.99 -21.00
CA PRO A 215 16.56 21.55 -22.37
C PRO A 215 16.90 22.68 -23.33
N VAL A 216 17.72 22.38 -24.34
CA VAL A 216 17.91 23.29 -25.49
C VAL A 216 16.56 23.35 -26.20
N GLN A 217 15.88 24.49 -26.10
CA GLN A 217 14.60 24.75 -26.78
C GLN A 217 14.78 24.85 -28.29
#